data_AF-A0A327Z1Q4-F1
#
_entry.id   AF-A0A327Z1Q4-F1
#
_cell.length_a   1.000
_cell.length_b   1.000
_cell.length_c   1.000
_cell.angle_alpha   90.00
_cell.angle_beta   90.00
_cell.angle_gamma   90.00
#
_symmetry.space_group_name_H-M   'P 1'
#
loop_
_entity.id
_entity.type
_entity.pdbx_description
1 polymer ?
#
loop_
_entity_poly.entity_id
_entity_poly.type
_entity_poly.pdbx_seq_one_letter_code
_entity_poly.pdbx_strand_id
1 'polypeptide(L)'
;MRPSAPMSAQIHRVRRLIGEHLAEPGPATVPVAALTAAVRTPRSAVYVTWDSRGRCRYVGSVHRPAARAAVADRLAEHARIPARRRTWYAVTVFPLLDGVTVDLVRHHEGWAAYALDPLDGSAHPAAGMQVPGLN
;
A
#
# COMPACT_ATOMS: atom_id res chain seq x y z
N MET A 1 -9.77 -6.44 -10.46
CA MET A 1 -8.75 -7.04 -11.36
C MET A 1 -8.15 -8.23 -10.64
N ARG A 2 -7.74 -9.30 -11.34
CA ARG A 2 -7.00 -10.41 -10.70
C ARG A 2 -5.50 -10.07 -10.68
N PRO A 3 -4.80 -10.14 -9.53
CA PRO A 3 -3.36 -9.94 -9.48
C PRO A 3 -2.63 -11.04 -10.27
N SER A 4 -1.49 -10.71 -10.88
CA SER A 4 -0.61 -11.73 -11.47
C SER A 4 0.04 -12.58 -10.37
N ALA A 5 0.59 -13.76 -10.72
CA ALA A 5 1.24 -14.63 -9.74
C ALA A 5 2.36 -13.92 -8.93
N PRO A 6 3.25 -13.09 -9.55
CA PRO A 6 4.22 -12.29 -8.79
C PRO A 6 3.57 -11.31 -7.81
N MET A 7 2.47 -10.64 -8.21
CA MET A 7 1.75 -9.74 -7.31
C MET A 7 1.14 -10.51 -6.16
N SER A 8 0.47 -11.64 -6.42
CA SER A 8 -0.18 -12.46 -5.39
C SER A 8 0.81 -12.95 -4.33
N ALA A 9 1.98 -13.45 -4.72
CA ALA A 9 3.01 -13.89 -3.77
C ALA A 9 3.49 -12.75 -2.87
N GLN A 10 3.73 -11.57 -3.44
CA GLN A 10 4.13 -10.37 -2.71
C GLN A 10 3.01 -9.85 -1.80
N ILE A 11 1.76 -9.87 -2.25
CA ILE A 11 0.59 -9.50 -1.44
C ILE A 11 0.46 -10.44 -0.23
N HIS A 12 0.63 -11.75 -0.42
CA HIS A 12 0.62 -12.70 0.69
C HIS A 12 1.74 -12.44 1.69
N ARG A 13 2.95 -12.08 1.22
CA ARG A 13 4.06 -11.69 2.08
C ARG A 13 3.71 -10.49 2.95
N VAL A 14 3.16 -9.42 2.37
CA VAL A 14 2.72 -8.23 3.13
C VAL A 14 1.59 -8.59 4.11
N ARG A 15 0.59 -9.37 3.68
CA ARG A 15 -0.52 -9.82 4.55
C ARG A 15 -0.03 -10.54 5.80
N ARG A 16 1.04 -11.33 5.71
CA ARG A 16 1.63 -12.02 6.87
C ARG A 16 2.27 -11.06 7.87
N LEU A 17 2.80 -9.93 7.40
CA LEU A 17 3.48 -8.96 8.26
C LEU A 17 2.52 -8.02 8.98
N ILE A 18 1.42 -7.62 8.32
CA ILE A 18 0.51 -6.59 8.83
C ILE A 18 -0.89 -7.14 9.18
N GLY A 19 -1.05 -8.46 9.13
CA GLY A 19 -2.35 -9.15 9.10
C GLY A 19 -3.28 -8.87 10.27
N GLU A 20 -2.73 -8.73 11.48
CA GLU A 20 -3.50 -8.47 12.71
C GLU A 20 -4.29 -7.16 12.68
N HIS A 21 -3.89 -6.23 11.81
CA HIS A 21 -4.47 -4.89 11.72
C HIS A 21 -5.21 -4.65 10.41
N LEU A 22 -5.40 -5.69 9.59
CA LEU A 22 -6.18 -5.58 8.36
C LEU A 22 -7.68 -5.54 8.66
N ALA A 23 -8.37 -4.63 7.99
CA ALA A 23 -9.83 -4.58 8.01
C ALA A 23 -10.43 -5.49 6.92
N GLU A 24 -11.71 -5.80 7.08
CA GLU A 24 -12.52 -6.40 6.03
C GLU A 24 -13.29 -5.33 5.22
N PRO A 25 -13.47 -5.50 3.90
CA PRO A 25 -12.89 -6.57 3.09
C PRO A 25 -11.37 -6.42 2.99
N GLY A 26 -10.66 -7.55 3.01
CA GLY A 26 -9.20 -7.58 2.94
C GLY A 26 -8.58 -6.99 1.66
N PRO A 27 -7.27 -7.19 1.43
CA PRO A 27 -6.54 -6.47 0.39
C PRO A 27 -7.09 -6.66 -1.03
N ALA A 28 -7.20 -5.56 -1.77
CA ALA A 28 -7.81 -5.54 -3.10
C ALA A 28 -6.89 -4.88 -4.12
N THR A 29 -6.69 -5.54 -5.27
CA THR A 29 -5.91 -5.04 -6.40
C THR A 29 -6.79 -4.50 -7.51
N VAL A 30 -6.54 -3.25 -7.90
CA VAL A 30 -7.31 -2.51 -8.90
C VAL A 30 -6.38 -1.73 -9.84
N PRO A 31 -6.82 -1.40 -11.07
CA PRO A 31 -6.10 -0.44 -11.90
C PRO A 31 -5.93 0.89 -11.17
N VAL A 32 -4.78 1.55 -11.34
CA VAL A 32 -4.53 2.87 -10.71
C VAL A 32 -5.60 3.89 -11.13
N ALA A 33 -5.93 3.93 -12.41
CA ALA A 33 -6.94 4.84 -12.95
C ALA A 33 -8.34 4.65 -12.33
N ALA A 34 -8.72 3.40 -12.03
CA ALA A 34 -9.99 3.10 -11.39
C ALA A 34 -10.03 3.58 -9.94
N LEU A 35 -8.93 3.42 -9.20
CA LEU A 35 -8.87 3.85 -7.80
C LEU A 35 -8.81 5.37 -7.66
N THR A 36 -8.10 6.07 -8.55
CA THR A 36 -8.07 7.54 -8.54
C THR A 36 -9.44 8.18 -8.79
N ALA A 37 -10.37 7.45 -9.42
CA ALA A 37 -11.73 7.90 -9.66
C ALA A 37 -12.72 7.47 -8.55
N ALA A 38 -12.26 6.74 -7.53
CA ALA A 38 -13.13 6.19 -6.50
C ALA A 38 -13.64 7.28 -5.53
N VAL A 39 -14.96 7.28 -5.28
CA VAL A 39 -15.62 8.23 -4.36
C VAL A 39 -15.50 7.81 -2.88
N ARG A 40 -15.14 6.55 -2.64
CA ARG A 40 -14.90 6.00 -1.30
C ARG A 40 -13.70 5.08 -1.31
N THR A 41 -12.80 5.28 -0.35
CA THR A 41 -11.66 4.39 -0.09
C THR A 41 -11.37 4.37 1.41
N PRO A 42 -10.64 3.36 1.92
CA PRO A 42 -10.24 3.31 3.33
C PRO A 42 -9.56 4.60 3.80
N ARG A 43 -9.80 4.96 5.06
CA ARG A 43 -9.26 6.17 5.71
C ARG A 43 -7.83 5.96 6.22
N SER A 44 -7.55 4.73 6.64
CA SER A 44 -6.25 4.23 7.02
C SER A 44 -5.90 3.03 6.15
N ALA A 45 -4.76 3.07 5.46
CA ALA A 45 -4.32 1.96 4.63
C ALA A 45 -2.82 2.03 4.35
N VAL A 46 -2.23 0.86 4.11
CA VAL A 46 -1.02 0.73 3.32
C VAL A 46 -1.43 0.41 1.89
N TYR A 47 -0.74 0.95 0.90
CA TYR A 47 -0.96 0.60 -0.50
C TYR A 47 0.35 0.33 -1.22
N VAL A 48 0.29 -0.58 -2.17
CA VAL A 48 1.43 -1.00 -3.01
C VAL A 48 1.05 -0.79 -4.45
N THR A 49 1.90 -0.08 -5.19
CA THR A 49 1.72 0.13 -6.62
C THR A 49 2.61 -0.83 -7.40
N TRP A 50 2.14 -1.23 -8.58
CA TRP A 50 2.77 -2.27 -9.40
C TRP A 50 3.00 -1.74 -10.81
N ASP A 51 4.04 -2.22 -11.48
CA ASP A 51 4.11 -2.12 -12.93
C ASP A 51 3.36 -3.28 -13.62
N SER A 52 3.30 -3.25 -14.95
CA SER A 52 2.65 -4.28 -15.75
C SER A 52 3.30 -5.67 -15.65
N ARG A 53 4.51 -5.76 -15.10
CA ARG A 53 5.23 -7.02 -14.85
C ARG A 53 5.02 -7.54 -13.42
N GLY A 54 4.24 -6.84 -12.60
CA GLY A 54 3.98 -7.22 -11.21
C GLY A 54 5.13 -6.91 -10.26
N ARG A 55 6.07 -6.03 -10.64
CA ARG A 55 7.12 -5.54 -9.74
C ARG A 55 6.56 -4.42 -8.87
N CYS A 56 6.90 -4.43 -7.59
CA CYS A 56 6.58 -3.35 -6.67
C CYS A 56 7.25 -2.06 -7.14
N ARG A 57 6.44 -1.03 -7.42
CA ARG A 57 6.94 0.30 -7.80
C ARG A 57 7.05 1.20 -6.59
N TYR A 58 6.05 1.26 -5.75
CA TYR A 58 6.04 2.16 -4.60
C TYR A 58 5.14 1.61 -3.52
N VAL A 59 5.58 1.75 -2.27
CA VAL A 59 4.78 1.52 -1.08
C VAL A 59 4.52 2.87 -0.44
N GLY A 60 3.26 3.10 -0.05
CA GLY A 60 2.89 4.27 0.71
C GLY A 60 1.79 3.95 1.70
N SER A 61 1.51 4.90 2.59
CA SER A 61 0.37 4.82 3.48
C SER A 61 -0.48 6.08 3.47
N VAL A 62 -1.66 5.96 4.06
CA VAL A 62 -2.53 7.09 4.37
C VAL A 62 -3.17 6.87 5.72
N HIS A 63 -3.34 7.97 6.47
CA HIS A 63 -4.14 8.05 7.68
C HIS A 63 -4.86 9.40 7.68
N ARG A 64 -6.11 9.41 7.21
CA ARG A 64 -6.96 10.63 7.11
C ARG A 64 -8.37 10.31 7.65
N PRO A 65 -8.57 10.32 8.99
CA PRO A 65 -9.82 9.86 9.62
C PRO A 65 -11.08 10.66 9.22
N ALA A 66 -10.91 11.90 8.72
CA ALA A 66 -12.00 12.74 8.24
C ALA A 66 -12.26 12.62 6.71
N ALA A 67 -11.37 11.98 5.95
CA ALA A 67 -11.49 11.91 4.49
C ALA A 67 -12.37 10.74 4.05
N ARG A 68 -13.22 10.95 3.04
CA ARG A 68 -14.07 9.90 2.47
C ARG A 68 -13.35 9.05 1.42
N ALA A 69 -12.31 9.59 0.78
CA ALA A 69 -11.58 8.99 -0.32
C ALA A 69 -10.05 9.06 -0.13
N ALA A 70 -9.57 8.82 1.10
CA ALA A 70 -8.18 9.08 1.49
C ALA A 70 -7.10 8.45 0.59
N VAL A 71 -7.26 7.18 0.18
CA VAL A 71 -6.32 6.49 -0.72
C VAL A 71 -6.43 7.06 -2.14
N ALA A 72 -7.64 7.30 -2.64
CA ALA A 72 -7.86 7.86 -3.98
C ALA A 72 -7.23 9.25 -4.11
N ASP A 73 -7.47 10.13 -3.13
CA ASP A 73 -6.89 11.48 -3.08
C ASP A 73 -5.36 11.42 -3.09
N ARG A 74 -4.78 10.53 -2.29
CA ARG A 74 -3.32 10.35 -2.21
C ARG A 74 -2.73 9.82 -3.51
N LEU A 75 -3.40 8.89 -4.17
CA LEU A 75 -2.96 8.40 -5.48
C LEU A 75 -3.12 9.46 -6.58
N ALA A 76 -4.16 10.30 -6.50
CA ALA A 76 -4.35 11.41 -7.43
C ALA A 76 -3.21 12.44 -7.31
N GLU A 77 -2.75 12.74 -6.08
CA GLU A 77 -1.55 13.55 -5.84
C GLU A 77 -0.32 12.93 -6.54
N HIS A 78 -0.13 11.63 -6.42
CA HIS A 78 0.99 10.92 -7.06
C HIS A 78 0.89 10.84 -8.58
N ALA A 79 -0.32 10.73 -9.13
CA ALA A 79 -0.56 10.71 -10.58
C ALA A 79 -0.20 12.04 -11.29
N ARG A 80 0.00 13.13 -10.53
CA ARG A 80 0.55 14.39 -11.05
C ARG A 80 2.01 14.24 -11.46
N ILE A 81 2.75 13.27 -10.91
CA ILE A 81 4.15 12.99 -11.26
C ILE A 81 4.20 12.18 -12.57
N PRO A 82 4.74 12.72 -13.68
CA PRO A 82 4.67 12.07 -14.99
C PRO A 82 5.36 10.70 -15.07
N ALA A 83 6.41 10.49 -14.28
CA ALA A 83 7.11 9.20 -14.23
C ALA A 83 6.20 8.11 -13.63
N ARG A 84 5.59 8.38 -12.47
CA ARG A 84 4.68 7.45 -11.77
C ARG A 84 3.45 7.14 -12.62
N ARG A 85 2.84 8.16 -13.24
CA ARG A 85 1.69 7.98 -14.13
C ARG A 85 1.97 7.04 -15.31
N ARG A 86 3.21 7.01 -15.81
CA ARG A 86 3.61 6.16 -16.94
C ARG A 86 3.95 4.73 -16.54
N THR A 87 4.41 4.51 -15.31
CA THR A 87 4.94 3.20 -14.89
C THR A 87 3.99 2.43 -13.97
N TRP A 88 3.09 3.12 -13.26
CA TRP A 88 2.16 2.47 -12.34
C TRP A 88 0.95 1.93 -13.10
N TYR A 89 0.79 0.62 -13.07
CA TYR A 89 -0.24 -0.14 -13.76
C TYR A 89 -1.42 -0.47 -12.84
N ALA A 90 -1.13 -1.01 -11.67
CA ALA A 90 -2.12 -1.42 -10.68
C ALA A 90 -1.72 -0.97 -9.29
N VAL A 91 -2.67 -1.04 -8.36
CA VAL A 91 -2.45 -0.76 -6.94
C VAL A 91 -3.20 -1.79 -6.10
N THR A 92 -2.53 -2.34 -5.10
CA THR A 92 -3.15 -3.13 -4.03
C THR A 92 -3.31 -2.26 -2.81
N VAL A 93 -4.52 -2.16 -2.29
CA VAL A 93 -4.83 -1.47 -1.04
C VAL A 93 -4.98 -2.51 0.07
N PHE A 94 -4.28 -2.29 1.18
CA PHE A 94 -4.37 -3.06 2.42
C PHE A 94 -5.11 -2.17 3.44
N PRO A 95 -6.45 -2.28 3.52
CA PRO A 95 -7.21 -1.48 4.46
C PRO A 95 -6.83 -1.86 5.88
N LEU A 96 -6.61 -0.86 6.73
CA LEU A 96 -6.33 -1.07 8.14
C LEU A 96 -7.61 -0.83 8.97
N LEU A 97 -7.67 -1.46 10.14
CA LEU A 97 -8.76 -1.28 11.10
C LEU A 97 -8.99 0.20 11.44
N ASP A 98 -10.24 0.56 11.72
CA ASP A 98 -10.54 1.86 12.30
C ASP A 98 -9.86 1.99 13.67
N GLY A 99 -9.41 3.20 14.02
CA GLY A 99 -8.73 3.46 15.31
C GLY A 99 -7.23 3.16 15.34
N VAL A 100 -6.63 2.61 14.26
CA VAL A 100 -5.16 2.51 14.18
C VAL A 100 -4.51 3.89 14.26
N THR A 101 -3.42 3.98 15.00
CA THR A 101 -2.64 5.22 15.12
C THR A 101 -1.83 5.49 13.86
N VAL A 102 -1.47 6.75 13.63
CA VAL A 102 -0.58 7.13 12.52
C VAL A 102 0.77 6.41 12.59
N ASP A 103 1.29 6.17 13.80
CA ASP A 103 2.57 5.49 13.99
C ASP A 103 2.50 4.02 13.59
N LEU A 104 1.40 3.33 13.92
CA LEU A 104 1.17 1.96 13.49
C LEU A 104 1.01 1.86 11.97
N VAL A 105 0.32 2.83 11.35
CA VAL A 105 0.21 2.91 9.88
C VAL A 105 1.59 3.05 9.23
N ARG A 106 2.45 3.93 9.76
CA ARG A 106 3.83 4.11 9.29
C ARG A 106 4.69 2.87 9.53
N HIS A 107 4.48 2.18 10.65
CA HIS A 107 5.16 0.93 10.95
C HIS A 107 4.82 -0.15 9.91
N HIS A 108 3.54 -0.30 9.56
CA HIS A 108 3.07 -1.23 8.52
C HIS A 108 3.57 -0.85 7.12
N GLU A 109 3.63 0.44 6.80
CA GLU A 109 4.27 0.94 5.58
C GLU A 109 5.73 0.52 5.50
N GLY A 110 6.48 0.69 6.60
CA GLY A 110 7.88 0.30 6.71
C GLY A 110 8.09 -1.19 6.48
N TRP A 111 7.27 -2.05 7.10
CA TRP A 111 7.31 -3.49 6.87
C TRP A 111 7.01 -3.88 5.42
N ALA A 112 5.99 -3.28 4.83
CA ALA A 112 5.64 -3.53 3.45
C ALA A 112 6.76 -3.08 2.50
N ALA A 113 7.36 -1.90 2.74
CA ALA A 113 8.47 -1.41 1.94
C ALA A 113 9.71 -2.31 2.06
N TYR A 114 10.08 -2.70 3.29
CA TYR A 114 11.18 -3.63 3.53
C TYR A 114 10.96 -4.98 2.85
N ALA A 115 9.74 -5.52 2.92
CA ALA A 115 9.42 -6.82 2.34
C ALA A 115 9.35 -6.81 0.81
N LEU A 116 9.11 -5.66 0.19
CA LEU A 116 8.84 -5.56 -1.25
C LEU A 116 9.93 -4.84 -2.06
N ASP A 117 10.85 -4.14 -1.40
CA ASP A 117 11.97 -3.42 -2.02
C ASP A 117 11.52 -2.58 -3.25
N PRO A 118 10.70 -1.54 -3.04
CA PRO A 118 10.06 -0.80 -4.13
C PRO A 118 11.08 -0.11 -5.06
N LEU A 119 10.81 -0.15 -6.37
CA LEU A 119 11.68 0.47 -7.38
C LEU A 119 11.70 2.01 -7.35
N ASP A 120 10.61 2.63 -6.88
CA ASP A 120 10.45 4.07 -6.74
C ASP A 120 10.39 4.45 -5.26
N GLY A 121 11.12 5.50 -4.89
CA GLY A 121 11.20 5.97 -3.50
C GLY A 121 12.26 5.24 -2.69
N SER A 122 12.30 5.56 -1.40
CA SER A 122 13.26 4.99 -0.46
C SER A 122 12.51 4.25 0.64
N ALA A 123 12.85 2.99 0.88
CA ALA A 123 12.41 2.29 2.07
C ALA A 123 13.11 2.92 3.29
N HIS A 124 12.37 3.68 4.09
CA HIS A 124 12.85 4.14 5.38
C HIS A 124 12.19 3.28 6.45
N PRO A 125 12.82 2.17 6.88
CA PRO A 125 12.34 1.49 8.07
C PRO A 125 12.33 2.50 9.22
N ALA A 126 11.22 2.56 9.96
CA ALA A 126 11.13 3.38 11.15
C ALA A 126 12.26 3.01 12.11
N ALA A 127 12.92 4.00 12.71
CA ALA A 127 13.91 3.75 13.76
C ALA A 127 13.25 2.90 14.87
N GLY A 128 13.86 1.74 15.19
CA GLY A 128 13.33 0.80 16.18
C GLY A 128 12.52 -0.39 15.65
N MET A 129 12.48 -0.60 14.32
CA MET A 129 11.85 -1.79 13.73
C MET A 129 12.60 -3.08 14.13
N GLN A 130 12.07 -3.83 15.11
CA GLN A 130 12.56 -5.18 15.43
C GLN A 130 12.12 -6.17 14.36
N VAL A 131 13.06 -6.89 13.74
CA VAL A 131 12.76 -7.91 12.73
C VAL A 131 12.08 -9.12 13.36
N PRO A 132 10.82 -9.45 13.01
CA PRO A 132 10.19 -10.67 13.49
C PRO A 132 10.96 -11.87 12.92
N GLY A 133 11.51 -12.71 13.79
CA GLY A 133 12.19 -13.95 13.40
C GLY A 133 13.72 -13.92 13.39
N LEU A 134 14.35 -12.90 13.99
CA LEU A 134 15.76 -12.95 14.39
C LEU A 134 15.84 -12.91 15.92
N ASN A 135 15.66 -14.08 16.54
CA ASN A 135 16.19 -14.42 17.87
C ASN A 135 17.04 -15.67 17.70
#